data_AF-W5LWY0-F1
#
_entry.id   AF-W5LWY0-F1
#
_cell.length_a   1.000
_cell.length_b   1.000
_cell.length_c   1.000
_cell.angle_alpha   90.00
_cell.angle_beta   90.00
_cell.angle_gamma   90.00
#
_symmetry.space_group_name_H-M   'P 1'
#
loop_
_entity.id
_entity.type
_entity.pdbx_description
1 polymer ?
#
loop_
_entity_poly.entity_id
_entity_poly.type
_entity_poly.pdbx_seq_one_letter_code
_entity_poly.pdbx_strand_id
1 'polypeptide(L)' 'ADSHNPQFTDIINQKGTEGQITMTQTPTTVSVSPGQDISLRCSTSQDISLKIVWYQLQAGYSPKLLIKTGDERFDELP' A
#
# COMPACT_ATOMS: atom_id res chain seq x y z
N ALA A 1 -10.91 21.00 -6.48
CA ALA A 1 -11.33 20.31 -5.26
C ALA A 1 -11.73 18.91 -5.66
N ASP A 2 -10.78 17.97 -5.63
CA ASP A 2 -11.05 16.54 -5.84
C ASP A 2 -10.05 15.80 -4.96
N SER A 3 -10.42 15.67 -3.68
CA SER A 3 -9.64 14.96 -2.67
C SER A 3 -9.81 13.46 -2.87
N HIS A 4 -9.12 12.91 -3.87
CA HIS A 4 -8.96 11.46 -3.94
C HIS A 4 -7.97 11.08 -2.85
N ASN A 5 -8.51 10.55 -1.76
CA ASN A 5 -7.78 10.04 -0.61
C ASN A 5 -7.43 8.56 -0.89
N PRO A 6 -6.20 8.22 -1.33
CA PRO A 6 -5.83 6.83 -1.50
C PRO A 6 -5.65 6.22 -0.10
N GLN A 7 -6.70 5.58 0.41
CA GLN A 7 -6.65 4.79 1.62
C GLN A 7 -5.92 3.48 1.33
N PHE A 8 -4.60 3.45 1.49
CA PHE A 8 -3.84 2.21 1.41
C PHE A 8 -4.22 1.33 2.61
N THR A 9 -4.95 0.24 2.35
CA THR A 9 -5.43 -0.66 3.41
C THR A 9 -4.51 -1.87 3.49
N ASP A 10 -3.71 -1.99 4.56
CA ASP A 10 -2.83 -3.14 4.79
C ASP A 10 -3.65 -4.32 5.34
N ILE A 11 -3.91 -5.35 4.51
CA ILE A 11 -4.48 -6.62 4.97
C ILE A 11 -3.32 -7.58 5.31
N ILE A 12 -3.00 -7.67 6.60
CA ILE A 12 -2.11 -8.70 7.15
C ILE A 12 -2.86 -10.04 7.27
N ASN A 13 -2.48 -11.03 6.45
CA ASN A 13 -2.79 -12.44 6.66
C ASN A 13 -1.48 -13.23 6.78
N GLN A 14 -0.71 -13.01 7.85
CA GLN A 14 0.38 -13.92 8.24
C GLN A 14 -0.04 -14.63 9.54
N LYS A 15 -0.61 -15.83 9.40
CA LYS A 15 -0.84 -16.76 10.52
C LYS A 15 0.45 -17.58 10.69
N GLY A 16 1.36 -17.11 11.54
CA GLY A 16 2.57 -17.82 11.96
C GLY A 16 2.74 -17.72 13.48
N THR A 17 3.50 -18.64 14.09
CA THR A 17 3.84 -18.65 15.53
C THR A 17 4.81 -17.52 15.95
N GLU A 18 5.22 -16.69 15.00
CA GLU A 18 6.03 -15.50 15.18
C GLU A 18 5.09 -14.30 15.41
N GLY A 19 5.37 -13.46 16.40
CA GLY A 19 4.44 -12.47 16.93
C GLY A 19 3.83 -11.50 15.89
N GLN A 20 2.83 -10.72 16.32
CA GLN A 20 2.10 -9.78 15.45
C GLN A 20 3.05 -8.84 14.68
N ILE A 21 2.91 -8.80 13.34
CA ILE A 21 3.60 -7.86 12.46
C ILE A 21 2.73 -6.61 12.32
N THR A 22 3.32 -5.44 12.55
CA THR A 22 2.67 -4.14 12.38
C THR A 22 3.31 -3.41 11.20
N MET A 23 2.50 -2.86 10.30
CA MET A 23 2.92 -2.01 9.19
C MET A 23 2.51 -0.56 9.48
N THR A 24 3.46 0.37 9.33
CA THR A 24 3.25 1.81 9.55
C THR A 24 3.52 2.56 8.26
N GLN A 25 2.53 3.30 7.78
CA GLN A 25 2.61 4.07 6.54
C GLN A 25 2.72 5.58 6.83
N THR A 26 3.54 6.30 6.07
CA THR A 26 3.74 7.75 6.24
C THR A 26 3.99 8.43 4.89
N PRO A 27 3.28 9.52 4.56
CA PRO A 27 2.21 10.16 5.34
C PRO A 27 0.91 9.35 5.37
N THR A 28 0.10 9.51 6.42
CA THR A 28 -1.21 8.85 6.54
C THR A 28 -2.25 9.42 5.57
N THR A 29 -2.09 10.69 5.20
CA THR A 29 -2.93 11.39 4.23
C THR A 29 -2.10 12.47 3.55
N VAL A 30 -2.30 12.63 2.25
CA VAL A 30 -1.65 13.69 1.46
C VAL A 30 -2.62 14.21 0.41
N SER A 31 -2.60 15.52 0.18
CA SER A 31 -3.33 16.18 -0.90
C SER A 31 -2.32 16.73 -1.89
N VAL A 32 -2.42 16.31 -3.15
CA VAL A 32 -1.52 16.74 -4.23
C VAL A 32 -2.27 17.21 -5.46
N SER A 33 -1.63 18.07 -6.24
CA SER A 33 -2.15 18.50 -7.53
C SER A 33 -1.81 17.46 -8.61
N PRO A 34 -2.64 17.35 -9.67
CA PRO A 34 -2.31 16.49 -10.81
C PRO A 34 -0.93 16.81 -11.39
N GLY A 35 -0.14 15.78 -11.68
CA GLY A 35 1.23 15.91 -12.20
C GLY A 35 2.32 16.09 -11.14
N GLN A 36 1.96 16.12 -9.84
CA GLN A 36 2.94 16.05 -8.75
C GLN A 36 3.20 14.61 -8.32
N ASP A 37 4.47 14.31 -8.05
CA ASP A 37 4.87 13.03 -7.49
C ASP A 37 4.60 12.97 -5.99
N ILE A 38 4.23 11.78 -5.51
CA ILE A 38 4.12 11.49 -4.08
C ILE A 38 5.02 10.32 -3.72
N SER A 39 5.55 10.36 -2.50
CA SER A 39 6.29 9.25 -1.90
C SER A 39 5.58 8.82 -0.62
N LEU A 40 5.30 7.52 -0.53
CA LEU A 40 4.73 6.88 0.65
C LEU A 40 5.76 5.90 1.20
N ARG A 41 6.05 6.01 2.50
CA ARG A 41 6.95 5.11 3.20
C ARG A 41 6.14 4.09 3.98
N CYS A 42 6.48 2.80 3.84
CA CYS A 42 6.02 1.73 4.72
C CYS A 42 7.19 1.24 5.58
N SER A 43 6.95 1.03 6.88
CA SER A 43 7.89 0.40 7.80
C SER A 43 7.22 -0.76 8.49
N THR A 44 7.91 -1.88 8.63
CA THR A 44 7.41 -3.08 9.32
C THR A 44 8.10 -3.25 10.67
N SER A 45 7.38 -3.79 11.66
CA SER A 45 7.96 -4.07 13.00
C SER A 45 8.94 -5.24 13.00
N GLN A 46 8.94 -6.05 11.95
CA GLN A 46 9.76 -7.24 11.76
C GLN A 46 10.22 -7.33 10.32
N ASP A 47 11.28 -8.11 10.07
CA ASP A 47 11.73 -8.42 8.71
C ASP A 47 10.70 -9.31 8.01
N ILE A 48 10.11 -8.79 6.93
CA ILE A 48 9.14 -9.50 6.09
C ILE A 48 9.74 -9.94 4.75
N SER A 49 11.06 -9.83 4.61
CA SER A 49 11.77 -9.94 3.32
C SER A 49 11.11 -9.02 2.28
N LEU A 50 10.96 -9.48 1.03
CA LEU A 50 10.31 -8.71 -0.04
C LEU A 50 8.81 -9.04 -0.19
N LYS A 51 8.17 -9.64 0.82
CA LYS A 51 6.76 -10.08 0.77
C LYS A 51 5.79 -8.93 1.07
N ILE A 52 5.89 -7.84 0.32
CA ILE A 52 4.98 -6.69 0.40
C ILE A 52 4.16 -6.57 -0.88
N VAL A 53 2.90 -6.16 -0.73
CA VAL A 53 1.96 -5.97 -1.82
C VAL A 53 1.22 -4.66 -1.58
N TRP A 54 1.19 -3.78 -2.58
CA TRP A 54 0.52 -2.48 -2.49
C TRP A 54 -0.82 -2.52 -3.21
N TYR A 55 -1.86 -1.99 -2.56
CA TYR A 55 -3.20 -1.88 -3.13
C TYR A 55 -3.65 -0.43 -3.22
N GLN A 56 -4.31 -0.06 -4.31
CA GLN A 56 -5.07 1.17 -4.42
C GLN A 56 -6.50 0.92 -3.99
N LEU A 57 -6.99 1.71 -3.03
CA LEU A 57 -8.41 1.76 -2.70
C LEU A 57 -9.00 3.09 -3.17
N GLN A 58 -10.10 2.99 -3.91
CA GLN A 58 -10.96 4.12 -4.21
C GLN A 58 -12.29 3.91 -3.50
N ALA A 59 -12.84 4.97 -2.89
CA ALA A 59 -14.10 4.87 -2.17
C ALA A 59 -15.21 4.32 -3.09
N GLY A 60 -15.85 3.23 -2.68
CA GLY A 60 -16.90 2.56 -3.46
C GLY A 60 -16.42 1.50 -4.45
N TYR A 61 -15.11 1.23 -4.54
CA TYR A 61 -14.54 0.23 -5.43
C TYR A 61 -13.78 -0.87 -4.66
N SER A 62 -13.59 -2.02 -5.30
CA SER A 62 -12.73 -3.08 -4.78
C SER A 62 -11.25 -2.65 -4.81
N PRO A 63 -10.43 -3.08 -3.83
CA PRO A 63 -8.99 -2.84 -3.85
C PRO A 63 -8.36 -3.35 -5.16
N LYS A 64 -7.55 -2.51 -5.81
CA LYS A 64 -6.76 -2.86 -6.99
C LYS A 64 -5.31 -3.09 -6.62
N LEU A 65 -4.69 -4.13 -7.15
CA LEU A 65 -3.27 -4.40 -6.95
C LEU A 65 -2.43 -3.37 -7.74
N LEU A 66 -1.49 -2.71 -7.08
CA LEU A 66 -0.57 -1.75 -7.70
C LEU A 66 0.85 -2.31 -7.88
N ILE A 67 1.38 -2.97 -6.85
CA ILE A 67 2.75 -3.48 -6.82
C ILE A 67 2.74 -4.84 -6.15
N LYS A 68 3.36 -5.83 -6.79
CA LYS A 68 3.45 -7.21 -6.28
C LYS A 68 4.92 -7.53 -6.04
N THR A 69 5.32 -7.75 -4.78
CA THR A 69 6.69 -8.15 -4.40
C THR A 69 7.76 -7.09 -4.73
N GLY A 70 8.24 -6.39 -3.71
CA GLY A 70 9.29 -5.38 -3.89
C GLY A 70 8.87 -4.26 -4.85
N ASP A 71 9.51 -4.21 -6.02
CA ASP A 71 9.49 -3.09 -6.96
C ASP A 71 8.68 -3.38 -8.25
N GLU A 72 8.11 -4.58 -8.39
CA GLU A 72 7.39 -4.98 -9.60
C GLU A 72 5.99 -4.34 -9.63
N ARG A 73 5.79 -3.37 -10.51
CA ARG A 73 4.46 -2.81 -10.78
C ARG A 73 3.57 -3.86 -11.41
N PHE A 74 2.35 -3.95 -10.91
CA PHE A 74 1.32 -4.78 -11.52
C PHE A 74 0.66 -3.97 -12.64
N ASP A 75 0.96 -4.32 -13.87
CA ASP A 75 0.21 -3.82 -15.02
C ASP A 75 -1.08 -4.65 -15.13
N GLU A 76 -2.25 -4.01 -15.11
CA GLU A 76 -3.56 -4.66 -15.33
C GLU A 76 -3.75 -5.15 -16.80
N LEU A 77 -2.68 -5.45 -17.54
CA LEU A 77 -2.70 -5.91 -18.93
C LEU A 77 -2.17 -7.35 -19.04
N PRO A 78 -2.73 -8.18 -19.95
CA PRO A 78 -2.35 -9.59 -20.12
C PRO A 78 -0.92 -9.79 -20.61
#